data_AF-A0A8U1H1K1-F1
#
_entry.id   AF-A0A8U1H1K1-F1
#
_cell.length_a   1.000
_cell.length_b   1.000
_cell.length_c   1.000
_cell.angle_alpha   90.00
_cell.angle_beta   90.00
_cell.angle_gamma   90.00
#
_symmetry.space_group_name_H-M   'P 1'
#
loop_
_entity.id
_entity.type
_entity.pdbx_description
1 polymer ?
#
loop_
_entity_poly.entity_id
_entity_poly.type
_entity_poly.pdbx_seq_one_letter_code
_entity_poly.pdbx_strand_id
1 'polypeptide(L)'
;MFVLSLVKKQYRLQFYMFAWTHVTLLIVVTQSHLVIQNLFEGMIWFLVPVSIVICNDIMAYLFGFFFGRTPLIKLSPKKTWEGFIGGFFGTLVFGFIVSITVK
;
A
#
# COMPACT_ATOMS: atom_id res chain seq x y z
N MET A 1 -6.80 -40.60 -6.24
CA MET A 1 -5.56 -41.27 -6.71
C MET A 1 -4.71 -41.84 -5.56
N PHE A 2 -4.60 -41.19 -4.39
CA PHE A 2 -3.81 -41.69 -3.24
C PHE A 2 -4.17 -43.12 -2.80
N VAL A 3 -5.46 -43.43 -2.71
CA VAL A 3 -5.96 -44.77 -2.32
C VAL A 3 -5.50 -45.89 -3.28
N LEU A 4 -5.23 -45.57 -4.54
CA LEU A 4 -4.74 -46.53 -5.55
C LEU A 4 -3.22 -46.77 -5.49
N SER A 5 -2.46 -45.93 -4.78
CA SER A 5 -0.99 -45.98 -4.65
C SER A 5 -0.53 -46.69 -3.36
N LEU A 6 -1.46 -47.31 -2.64
CA LEU A 6 -1.24 -47.90 -1.31
C LEU A 6 -0.44 -49.22 -1.43
N VAL A 7 0.78 -49.25 -0.87
CA VAL A 7 1.67 -50.44 -0.92
C VAL A 7 1.64 -51.18 0.42
N LYS A 8 1.33 -52.50 0.38
CA LYS A 8 1.36 -53.38 1.58
C LYS A 8 2.75 -53.35 2.24
N LYS A 9 2.78 -53.32 3.58
CA LYS A 9 3.93 -53.09 4.50
C LYS A 9 4.36 -51.63 4.76
N GLN A 10 4.06 -50.67 3.89
CA GLN A 10 4.54 -49.27 4.06
C GLN A 10 3.44 -48.24 4.37
N TYR A 11 2.24 -48.68 4.72
CA TYR A 11 1.08 -47.81 4.98
C TYR A 11 1.37 -46.69 5.98
N ARG A 12 2.04 -46.98 7.09
CA ARG A 12 2.34 -45.98 8.13
C ARG A 12 3.13 -44.79 7.57
N LEU A 13 4.10 -45.05 6.69
CA LEU A 13 4.93 -44.01 6.09
C LEU A 13 4.15 -43.21 5.03
N GLN A 14 3.36 -43.87 4.19
CA GLN A 14 2.54 -43.22 3.17
C GLN A 14 1.47 -42.29 3.79
N PHE A 15 0.83 -42.72 4.89
CA PHE A 15 -0.09 -41.87 5.64
C PHE A 15 0.62 -40.71 6.35
N TYR A 16 1.85 -40.92 6.84
CA TYR A 16 2.65 -39.85 7.43
C TYR A 16 3.00 -38.79 6.39
N MET A 17 3.51 -39.19 5.22
CA MET A 17 3.80 -38.29 4.11
C MET A 17 2.55 -37.56 3.62
N PHE A 18 1.42 -38.25 3.53
CA PHE A 18 0.14 -37.66 3.15
C PHE A 18 -0.35 -36.62 4.16
N ALA A 19 -0.25 -36.91 5.47
CA ALA A 19 -0.59 -35.96 6.51
C ALA A 19 0.31 -34.73 6.46
N TRP A 20 1.62 -34.92 6.29
CA TRP A 20 2.58 -33.82 6.17
C TRP A 20 2.31 -32.93 4.95
N THR A 21 2.01 -33.50 3.78
CA THR A 21 1.69 -32.69 2.60
C THR A 21 0.39 -31.90 2.76
N HIS A 22 -0.61 -32.43 3.48
CA HIS A 22 -1.84 -31.69 3.77
C HIS A 22 -1.61 -30.57 4.77
N VAL A 23 -0.80 -30.82 5.81
CA VAL A 23 -0.44 -29.82 6.81
C VAL A 23 0.35 -28.67 6.20
N THR A 24 1.36 -28.96 5.37
CA THR A 24 2.16 -27.91 4.72
C THR A 24 1.32 -27.09 3.74
N LEU A 25 0.42 -27.74 3.00
CA LEU A 25 -0.50 -27.05 2.09
C LEU A 25 -1.45 -26.14 2.86
N LEU A 26 -2.04 -26.62 3.96
CA LEU A 26 -2.91 -25.80 4.80
C LEU A 26 -2.18 -24.57 5.35
N ILE A 27 -0.96 -24.74 5.86
CA ILE A 27 -0.15 -23.63 6.39
C ILE A 27 0.15 -22.60 5.30
N VAL A 28 0.64 -23.03 4.13
CA VAL A 28 1.03 -22.11 3.04
C VAL A 28 -0.18 -21.36 2.48
N VAL A 29 -1.31 -22.06 2.28
CA VAL A 29 -2.52 -21.45 1.70
C VAL A 29 -3.16 -20.47 2.67
N THR A 30 -3.32 -20.84 3.94
CA THR A 30 -3.92 -19.96 4.95
C THR A 30 -3.07 -18.73 5.21
N GLN A 31 -1.75 -18.88 5.36
CA GLN A 31 -0.83 -17.75 5.48
C GLN A 31 -0.94 -16.80 4.29
N SER A 32 -0.93 -17.34 3.07
CA SER A 32 -1.01 -16.53 1.85
C SER A 32 -2.35 -15.77 1.77
N HIS A 33 -3.46 -16.41 2.13
CA HIS A 33 -4.77 -15.77 2.16
C HIS A 33 -4.82 -14.61 3.17
N LEU A 34 -4.29 -14.82 4.38
CA LEU A 34 -4.23 -13.78 5.41
C LEU A 34 -3.32 -12.61 4.98
N VAL A 35 -2.19 -12.88 4.34
CA VAL A 35 -1.29 -11.83 3.81
C VAL A 35 -2.00 -11.00 2.73
N ILE A 36 -2.74 -11.65 1.84
CA ILE A 36 -3.51 -10.96 0.80
C ILE A 36 -4.59 -10.06 1.41
N GLN A 37 -5.32 -10.54 2.43
CA GLN A 37 -6.31 -9.73 3.14
C GLN A 37 -5.67 -8.52 3.84
N ASN A 38 -4.54 -8.71 4.52
CA ASN A 38 -3.78 -7.62 5.14
C ASN A 38 -3.25 -6.62 4.10
N LEU A 39 -2.86 -7.08 2.90
CA LEU A 39 -2.44 -6.20 1.81
C LEU A 39 -3.60 -5.39 1.25
N PHE A 40 -4.79 -5.97 1.10
CA PHE A 40 -5.97 -5.24 0.61
C PHE A 40 -6.46 -4.20 1.62
N GLU A 41 -6.52 -4.53 2.92
CA GLU A 41 -6.81 -3.53 3.97
C GLU A 41 -5.68 -2.50 4.12
N GLY A 42 -4.43 -2.94 4.02
CA GLY A 42 -3.24 -2.09 4.14
C GLY A 42 -2.96 -1.20 2.93
N MET A 43 -3.50 -1.52 1.75
CA MET A 43 -3.27 -0.78 0.51
C MET A 43 -3.76 0.67 0.62
N ILE A 44 -4.88 0.90 1.31
CA ILE A 44 -5.43 2.22 1.54
C ILE A 44 -4.45 3.06 2.37
N TRP A 45 -3.88 2.47 3.43
CA TRP A 45 -2.89 3.11 4.28
C TRP A 45 -1.58 3.46 3.55
N PHE A 46 -1.28 2.78 2.44
CA PHE A 46 -0.14 3.13 1.58
C PHE A 46 -0.51 4.19 0.52
N LEU A 47 -1.63 4.02 -0.18
CA LEU A 47 -2.03 4.89 -1.29
C LEU A 47 -2.43 6.29 -0.83
N VAL A 48 -3.13 6.40 0.30
CA VAL A 48 -3.58 7.69 0.85
C VAL A 48 -2.41 8.65 1.09
N PRO A 49 -1.39 8.32 1.92
CA PRO A 49 -0.29 9.25 2.17
C PRO A 49 0.54 9.54 0.92
N VAL A 50 0.76 8.56 0.03
CA VAL A 50 1.47 8.77 -1.24
C VAL A 50 0.73 9.78 -2.12
N SER A 51 -0.58 9.63 -2.27
CA SER A 51 -1.40 10.56 -3.06
C SER A 51 -1.39 11.98 -2.51
N ILE A 52 -1.42 12.13 -1.17
CA ILE A 52 -1.38 13.41 -0.49
C ILE A 52 -0.07 14.15 -0.77
N VAL A 53 1.07 13.46 -0.72
CA VAL A 53 2.38 14.06 -0.99
C VAL A 53 2.49 14.52 -2.45
N ILE A 54 2.03 13.69 -3.39
CA ILE A 54 2.04 14.03 -4.82
C ILE A 54 1.15 15.25 -5.08
N CYS A 55 -0.06 15.28 -4.53
CA CYS A 55 -0.97 16.42 -4.68
C CYS A 55 -0.39 17.70 -4.05
N ASN A 56 0.28 17.60 -2.91
CA ASN A 56 0.97 18.72 -2.28
C ASN A 56 2.03 19.31 -3.22
N ASP A 57 2.89 18.47 -3.81
CA ASP A 57 3.95 18.93 -4.71
C ASP A 57 3.38 19.56 -6.00
N ILE A 58 2.31 18.98 -6.55
CA ILE A 58 1.63 19.53 -7.73
C ILE A 58 1.01 20.89 -7.42
N MET A 59 0.32 21.03 -6.28
CA MET A 59 -0.32 22.29 -5.89
C MET A 59 0.72 23.35 -5.53
N ALA A 60 1.78 22.99 -4.81
CA ALA A 60 2.87 23.90 -4.50
C ALA A 60 3.56 24.41 -5.77
N TYR A 61 3.70 23.55 -6.79
CA TYR A 61 4.21 23.94 -8.09
C TYR A 61 3.25 24.84 -8.86
N LEU A 62 1.95 24.51 -8.92
CA LEU A 62 0.93 25.30 -9.60
C LEU A 62 0.82 26.71 -9.02
N PHE A 63 0.62 26.83 -7.70
CA PHE A 63 0.56 28.13 -7.04
C PHE A 63 1.90 28.85 -7.07
N GLY A 64 3.01 28.12 -7.00
CA GLY A 64 4.34 28.69 -7.14
C GLY A 64 4.62 29.24 -8.53
N PHE A 65 4.07 28.65 -9.59
CA PHE A 65 4.20 29.15 -10.96
C PHE A 65 3.30 30.35 -11.24
N PHE A 66 2.03 30.31 -10.81
CA PHE A 66 1.07 31.39 -11.09
C PHE A 66 1.27 32.63 -10.20
N PHE A 67 1.57 32.44 -8.91
CA PHE A 67 1.62 33.52 -7.93
C PHE A 67 3.03 33.79 -7.38
N GLY A 68 4.03 33.01 -7.79
CA GLY A 68 5.40 33.06 -7.27
C GLY A 68 6.13 34.37 -7.49
N ARG A 69 5.97 35.31 -6.56
CA ARG A 69 6.69 36.59 -6.54
C ARG A 69 7.71 36.64 -5.42
N THR A 70 7.53 35.86 -4.34
CA THR A 70 8.40 35.90 -3.15
C THR A 70 9.16 34.59 -2.93
N PRO A 71 10.49 34.55 -3.19
CA PRO A 71 11.28 33.34 -2.98
C PRO A 71 11.44 33.02 -1.48
N LEU A 72 11.27 31.76 -1.12
CA LEU A 72 11.30 31.25 0.27
C LEU A 72 12.73 31.24 0.84
N ILE A 73 13.71 30.89 0.01
CA ILE A 73 15.11 30.71 0.40
C ILE A 73 16.01 31.28 -0.71
N LYS A 74 16.99 32.12 -0.34
CA LYS A 74 17.98 32.68 -1.28
C LYS A 74 18.82 31.64 -2.03
N LEU A 75 19.01 30.46 -1.43
CA LEU A 75 19.72 29.32 -2.03
C LEU A 75 18.91 28.61 -3.14
N SER A 76 17.58 28.74 -3.16
CA SER A 76 16.71 28.13 -4.18
C SER A 76 15.62 29.12 -4.61
N PRO A 77 15.89 29.99 -5.59
CA PRO A 77 14.95 31.03 -6.03
C PRO A 77 13.68 30.48 -6.69
N LYS A 78 13.57 29.17 -6.92
CA LYS A 78 12.40 28.51 -7.51
C LYS A 78 11.33 28.10 -6.48
N LYS A 79 11.63 28.09 -5.17
CA LYS A 79 10.63 27.82 -4.13
C LYS A 79 10.05 29.14 -3.64
N THR A 80 8.72 29.28 -3.64
CA THR A 80 8.03 30.54 -3.31
C THR A 80 7.12 30.39 -2.09
N TRP A 81 6.91 31.49 -1.35
CA TRP A 81 6.00 31.50 -0.19
C TRP A 81 4.55 31.31 -0.61
N GLU A 82 4.15 31.86 -1.75
CA GLU A 82 2.82 31.63 -2.29
C GLU A 82 2.60 30.16 -2.67
N GLY A 83 3.63 29.49 -3.21
CA GLY A 83 3.58 28.06 -3.50
C GLY A 83 3.44 27.19 -2.24
N PHE A 84 4.16 27.52 -1.16
CA PHE A 84 4.05 26.78 0.09
C PHE A 84 2.65 26.89 0.72
N ILE A 85 2.08 28.10 0.75
CA ILE A 85 0.73 28.35 1.27
C ILE A 85 -0.34 27.68 0.39
N GLY A 86 -0.17 27.74 -0.94
CA GLY A 86 -1.07 27.08 -1.89
C GLY A 86 -1.02 25.55 -1.79
N GLY A 87 0.17 24.97 -1.60
CA GLY A 87 0.34 23.54 -1.33
C GLY A 87 -0.31 23.11 -0.02
N PHE A 88 -0.17 23.91 1.05
CA PHE A 88 -0.81 23.65 2.35
C PHE A 88 -2.34 23.64 2.25
N PHE A 89 -2.94 24.65 1.62
CA PHE A 89 -4.38 24.70 1.41
C PHE A 89 -4.88 23.59 0.47
N GLY A 90 -4.16 23.33 -0.63
CA GLY A 90 -4.49 22.25 -1.56
C GLY A 90 -4.46 20.88 -0.90
N THR A 91 -3.48 20.65 -0.03
CA THR A 91 -3.35 19.41 0.74
C THR A 91 -4.46 19.25 1.78
N LEU A 92 -4.86 20.32 2.46
CA LEU A 92 -5.99 20.29 3.40
C LEU A 92 -7.30 19.92 2.71
N VAL A 93 -7.59 20.55 1.56
CA VAL A 93 -8.80 20.26 0.79
C VAL A 93 -8.77 18.83 0.25
N PHE A 94 -7.64 18.40 -0.33
CA PHE A 94 -7.50 17.04 -0.86
C PHE A 94 -7.60 15.98 0.24
N GLY A 95 -6.94 16.19 1.38
CA GLY A 95 -7.03 15.31 2.54
C GLY A 95 -8.45 15.19 3.09
N PHE A 96 -9.22 16.29 3.10
CA PHE A 96 -10.62 16.26 3.50
C PHE A 96 -11.49 15.44 2.53
N ILE A 97 -11.28 15.59 1.22
CA ILE A 97 -11.98 14.82 0.18
C ILE A 97 -11.66 13.32 0.30
N VAL A 98 -10.37 12.98 0.47
CA VAL A 98 -9.94 11.59 0.65
C VAL A 98 -10.52 11.00 1.93
N SER A 99 -10.54 11.76 3.03
CA SER A 99 -11.16 11.30 4.29
C SER A 99 -12.67 11.04 4.16
N ILE A 100 -13.39 11.75 3.30
CA ILE A 100 -14.81 11.49 3.04
C ILE A 100 -14.97 10.24 2.18
N THR A 101 -14.09 10.04 1.20
CA THR A 101 -14.17 8.93 0.23
C THR A 101 -13.77 7.58 0.84
N VAL A 102 -12.88 7.60 1.85
CA VAL A 102 -12.31 6.42 2.51
C VAL A 102 -13.15 5.95 3.72
N LYS A 103 -14.27 6.63 4.01
CA LYS A 103 -15.27 6.15 4.97
C LYS A 103 -16.07 4.97 4.40
#